data_AF-A0A7Y8MDE6-F1
#
_entry.id   AF-A0A7Y8MDE6-F1
#
_cell.length_a   1.000
_cell.length_b   1.000
_cell.length_c   1.000
_cell.angle_alpha   90.00
_cell.angle_beta   90.00
_cell.angle_gamma   90.00
#
_symmetry.space_group_name_H-M   'P 1'
#
loop_
_entity.id
_entity.type
_entity.pdbx_description
1 polymer ?
#
loop_
_entity_poly.entity_id
_entity_poly.type
_entity_poly.pdbx_seq_one_letter_code
_entity_poly.pdbx_strand_id
1 'polypeptide(L)'
;MGHQRLGTLPQSRKWQRVVELISGGADVRDIASAVSAAAERSMSDAAKDPAVSSAFFLLTQVLLAARKEHFVSELRMLGLRVGDQPSLMEIVSAFTEAVDREVRTNGGRTDFGEMVQLAAAESLNAVAGRELPTLFGVTTDDVKRALAGLATVKQFGLLSCDFFSRLTRRHLDYYLSRELPKHVGINKRFQTVREHNEFDKASETHCRETARIVREFSGEWFSKHTYEGGITPEKARGFVHVAFDKIRRELRIRRNADG
;
A
#
# COMPACT_ATOMS: atom_id res chain seq x y z
N MET A 1 16.70 18.69 5.83
CA MET A 1 16.34 20.12 5.92
C MET A 1 14.98 20.30 5.25
N GLY A 2 13.90 20.33 6.03
CA GLY A 2 12.54 20.39 5.49
C GLY A 2 11.52 20.61 6.60
N HIS A 3 11.34 21.85 7.03
CA HIS A 3 10.16 22.22 7.80
C HIS A 3 8.98 22.37 6.84
N GLN A 4 8.40 21.25 6.38
CA GLN A 4 7.04 21.30 5.87
C GLN A 4 6.15 21.62 7.06
N ARG A 5 5.51 22.79 7.03
CA ARG A 5 4.53 23.19 8.05
C ARG A 5 3.41 22.15 8.07
N LEU A 6 3.49 21.24 9.04
CA LEU A 6 2.48 20.23 9.35
C LEU A 6 1.19 20.97 9.72
N GLY A 7 0.16 20.85 8.90
CA GLY A 7 -1.20 21.22 9.29
C GLY A 7 -2.16 21.61 8.16
N THR A 8 -1.68 22.19 7.06
CA THR A 8 -2.58 22.73 6.01
C THR A 8 -2.33 22.10 4.64
N LEU A 9 -3.41 21.89 3.88
CA LEU A 9 -3.32 21.53 2.47
C LEU A 9 -2.55 22.61 1.68
N PRO A 10 -1.81 22.25 0.61
CA PRO A 10 -1.17 23.25 -0.24
C PRO A 10 -2.23 24.18 -0.87
N GLN A 11 -1.93 25.47 -1.04
CA GLN A 11 -2.90 26.46 -1.52
C GLN A 11 -3.05 26.50 -3.06
N SER A 12 -2.85 25.38 -3.75
CA SER A 12 -2.99 25.34 -5.21
C SER A 12 -4.46 25.31 -5.63
N ARG A 13 -4.77 25.73 -6.86
CA ARG A 13 -6.14 25.64 -7.42
C ARG A 13 -6.71 24.22 -7.35
N LYS A 14 -5.87 23.19 -7.53
CA LYS A 14 -6.29 21.78 -7.44
C LYS A 14 -6.75 21.43 -6.02
N TRP A 15 -6.05 21.93 -4.99
CA TRP A 15 -6.42 21.70 -3.60
C TRP A 15 -7.62 22.52 -3.16
N GLN A 16 -7.76 23.76 -3.63
CA GLN A 16 -8.98 24.55 -3.43
C GLN A 16 -10.21 23.81 -3.97
N ARG A 17 -10.09 23.20 -5.17
CA ARG A 17 -11.16 22.37 -5.73
C ARG A 17 -11.52 21.17 -4.85
N VAL A 18 -10.55 20.53 -4.21
CA VAL A 18 -10.82 19.44 -3.24
C VAL A 18 -11.65 19.96 -2.07
N VAL A 19 -11.29 21.12 -1.50
CA VAL A 19 -12.04 21.73 -0.39
C VAL A 19 -13.46 22.09 -0.82
N GLU A 20 -13.64 22.65 -2.00
CA GLU A 20 -14.96 22.95 -2.57
C GLU A 20 -15.83 21.70 -2.74
N LEU A 21 -15.26 20.59 -3.24
CA LEU A 21 -15.98 19.33 -3.40
C LEU A 21 -16.44 18.77 -2.05
N ILE A 22 -15.56 18.78 -1.04
CA ILE A 22 -15.90 18.34 0.32
C ILE A 22 -17.03 19.21 0.89
N SER A 23 -16.87 20.53 0.81
CA SER A 23 -17.85 21.50 1.33
C SER A 23 -19.20 21.40 0.61
N GLY A 24 -19.17 21.14 -0.70
CA GLY A 24 -20.32 21.09 -1.59
C GLY A 24 -21.09 19.77 -1.57
N GLY A 25 -20.75 18.81 -0.69
CA GLY A 25 -21.52 17.58 -0.60
C GLY A 25 -21.09 16.46 -1.53
N ALA A 26 -20.00 16.62 -2.28
CA ALA A 26 -19.60 15.68 -3.32
C ALA A 26 -19.41 14.25 -2.79
N ASP A 27 -19.55 13.28 -3.69
CA ASP A 27 -19.37 11.88 -3.35
C ASP A 27 -17.88 11.52 -3.16
N VAL A 28 -17.64 10.32 -2.65
CA VAL A 28 -16.29 9.79 -2.41
C VAL A 28 -15.46 9.71 -3.70
N ARG A 29 -16.08 9.40 -4.84
CA ARG A 29 -15.39 9.18 -6.12
C ARG A 29 -14.84 10.49 -6.65
N ASP A 30 -15.65 11.54 -6.61
CA ASP A 30 -15.25 12.89 -6.99
C ASP A 30 -14.10 13.40 -6.13
N ILE A 31 -14.22 13.24 -4.80
CA ILE A 31 -13.19 13.68 -3.86
C ILE A 31 -11.91 12.87 -4.05
N ALA A 32 -11.97 11.53 -4.13
CA ALA A 32 -10.81 10.68 -4.33
C ALA A 32 -10.08 10.98 -5.66
N SER A 33 -10.85 11.18 -6.74
CA SER A 33 -10.31 11.57 -8.05
C SER A 33 -9.63 12.94 -8.00
N ALA A 34 -10.25 13.92 -7.35
CA ALA A 34 -9.68 15.26 -7.20
C ALA A 34 -8.42 15.29 -6.33
N VAL A 35 -8.40 14.56 -5.20
CA VAL A 35 -7.21 14.42 -4.35
C VAL A 35 -6.08 13.74 -5.11
N SER A 36 -6.37 12.64 -5.82
CA SER A 36 -5.36 11.96 -6.64
C SER A 36 -4.78 12.86 -7.72
N ALA A 37 -5.61 13.66 -8.40
CA ALA A 37 -5.17 14.64 -9.39
C ALA A 37 -4.36 15.81 -8.77
N ALA A 38 -4.68 16.22 -7.54
CA ALA A 38 -3.94 17.23 -6.80
C ALA A 38 -2.59 16.71 -6.29
N ALA A 39 -2.52 15.43 -5.91
CA ALA A 39 -1.35 14.75 -5.38
C ALA A 39 -0.46 14.10 -6.45
N GLU A 40 -0.82 14.16 -7.74
CA GLU A 40 -0.13 13.52 -8.86
C GLU A 40 1.41 13.68 -8.87
N ARG A 41 1.91 14.90 -8.63
CA ARG A 41 3.38 15.12 -8.57
C ARG A 41 3.99 14.40 -7.38
N SER A 42 3.37 14.53 -6.20
CA SER A 42 3.85 13.85 -5.00
C SER A 42 3.87 12.33 -5.18
N MET A 43 2.88 11.76 -5.88
CA MET A 43 2.85 10.33 -6.22
C MET A 43 3.96 9.94 -7.20
N SER A 44 4.24 10.78 -8.19
CA SER A 44 5.26 10.52 -9.20
C SER A 44 6.68 10.56 -8.61
N ASP A 45 6.92 11.49 -7.68
CA ASP A 45 8.17 11.58 -6.93
C ASP A 45 8.28 10.47 -5.89
N ALA A 46 7.18 10.15 -5.22
CA ALA A 46 7.09 9.04 -4.28
C ALA A 46 7.41 7.67 -4.89
N ALA A 47 7.11 7.45 -6.18
CA ALA A 47 7.51 6.22 -6.87
C ALA A 47 9.05 6.04 -6.99
N LYS A 48 9.82 7.12 -6.80
CA LYS A 48 11.30 7.09 -6.77
C LYS A 48 11.85 6.84 -5.36
N ASP A 49 10.99 6.79 -4.35
CA ASP A 49 11.37 6.62 -2.96
C ASP A 49 12.07 5.25 -2.75
N PRO A 50 13.22 5.19 -2.06
CA PRO A 50 13.89 3.93 -1.75
C PRO A 50 12.99 2.94 -1.03
N ALA A 51 12.12 3.39 -0.12
CA ALA A 51 11.19 2.55 0.62
C ALA A 51 10.22 1.80 -0.31
N VAL A 52 9.83 2.41 -1.43
CA VAL A 52 8.97 1.78 -2.44
C VAL A 52 9.64 0.57 -3.06
N SER A 53 10.84 0.78 -3.62
CA SER A 53 11.61 -0.31 -4.21
C SER A 53 11.87 -1.40 -3.19
N SER A 54 12.32 -1.04 -1.99
CA SER A 54 12.78 -1.99 -0.98
C SER A 54 11.63 -2.78 -0.37
N ALA A 55 10.52 -2.15 -0.01
CA ALA A 55 9.37 -2.83 0.57
C ALA A 55 8.72 -3.80 -0.44
N PHE A 56 8.47 -3.35 -1.67
CA PHE A 56 7.82 -4.20 -2.67
C PHE A 56 8.76 -5.32 -3.15
N PHE A 57 10.05 -5.02 -3.35
CA PHE A 57 11.05 -6.06 -3.62
C PHE A 57 11.07 -7.10 -2.50
N LEU A 58 11.25 -6.68 -1.25
CA LEU A 58 11.33 -7.60 -0.12
C LEU A 58 10.04 -8.41 0.04
N LEU A 59 8.88 -7.83 -0.25
CA LEU A 59 7.59 -8.52 -0.25
C LEU A 59 7.61 -9.69 -1.24
N THR A 60 8.14 -9.50 -2.45
CA THR A 60 8.32 -10.60 -3.41
C THR A 60 9.31 -11.66 -2.93
N GLN A 61 10.44 -11.22 -2.35
CA GLN A 61 11.52 -12.12 -1.95
C GLN A 61 11.15 -13.01 -0.77
N VAL A 62 10.37 -12.51 0.20
CA VAL A 62 9.89 -13.31 1.33
C VAL A 62 9.05 -14.51 0.85
N LEU A 63 8.21 -14.31 -0.18
CA LEU A 63 7.40 -15.41 -0.73
C LEU A 63 8.27 -16.43 -1.49
N LEU A 64 9.26 -15.94 -2.24
CA LEU A 64 10.19 -16.79 -2.97
C LEU A 64 11.10 -17.59 -2.02
N ALA A 65 11.55 -16.97 -0.92
CA ALA A 65 12.30 -17.65 0.13
C ALA A 65 11.50 -18.80 0.76
N ALA A 66 10.19 -18.63 0.94
CA ALA A 66 9.30 -19.67 1.46
C ALA A 66 9.18 -20.89 0.55
N ARG A 67 9.46 -20.75 -0.76
CA ARG A 67 9.48 -21.86 -1.73
C ARG A 67 10.73 -22.71 -1.66
N LYS A 68 11.77 -22.25 -0.97
CA LYS A 68 13.06 -22.94 -0.87
C LYS A 68 13.09 -23.92 0.31
N GLU A 69 14.02 -24.87 0.28
CA GLU A 69 14.17 -25.86 1.35
C GLU A 69 14.53 -25.19 2.68
N HIS A 70 15.59 -24.38 2.69
CA HIS A 70 16.13 -23.71 3.88
C HIS A 70 15.50 -22.34 4.15
N PHE A 71 14.19 -22.31 4.40
CA PHE A 71 13.40 -21.09 4.56
C PHE A 71 13.99 -20.04 5.51
N VAL A 72 14.36 -20.43 6.74
CA VAL A 72 14.89 -19.49 7.74
C VAL A 72 16.23 -18.89 7.30
N SER A 73 17.12 -19.70 6.73
CA SER A 73 18.41 -19.23 6.20
C SER A 73 18.20 -18.24 5.05
N GLU A 74 17.23 -18.49 4.18
CA GLU A 74 16.86 -17.60 3.07
C GLU A 74 16.33 -16.26 3.56
N LEU A 75 15.47 -16.24 4.58
CA LEU A 75 15.03 -14.98 5.22
C LEU A 75 16.21 -14.19 5.79
N ARG A 76 17.16 -14.87 6.45
CA ARG A 76 18.37 -14.25 7.01
C ARG A 76 19.27 -13.66 5.92
N MET A 77 19.42 -14.34 4.78
CA MET A 77 20.17 -13.82 3.62
C MET A 77 19.50 -12.60 2.99
N LEU A 78 18.17 -12.49 3.05
CA LEU A 78 17.42 -11.30 2.68
C LEU A 78 17.55 -10.15 3.71
N GLY A 79 18.29 -10.37 4.80
CA GLY A 79 18.50 -9.38 5.84
C GLY A 79 17.39 -9.33 6.88
N LEU A 80 16.47 -10.31 6.92
CA LEU A 80 15.48 -10.42 8.00
C LEU A 80 16.12 -11.07 9.22
N ARG A 81 16.03 -10.40 10.36
CA ARG A 81 16.54 -10.89 11.65
C ARG A 81 15.45 -11.69 12.33
N VAL A 82 15.48 -13.01 12.11
CA VAL A 82 14.50 -13.96 12.63
C VAL A 82 15.18 -15.10 13.40
N GLY A 83 14.52 -15.60 14.43
CA GLY A 83 14.88 -16.80 15.19
C GLY A 83 14.78 -18.08 14.36
N ASP A 84 15.01 -19.22 14.99
CA ASP A 84 15.07 -20.52 14.29
C ASP A 84 13.67 -21.08 13.98
N GLN A 85 12.64 -20.62 14.70
CA GLN A 85 11.26 -20.98 14.48
C GLN A 85 10.38 -19.72 14.38
N PRO A 86 10.52 -18.92 13.32
CA PRO A 86 9.82 -17.65 13.25
C PRO A 86 8.32 -17.80 13.07
N SER A 87 7.59 -16.95 13.79
CA SER A 87 6.15 -16.73 13.58
C SER A 87 5.90 -15.75 12.43
N LEU A 88 4.68 -15.70 11.90
CA LEU A 88 4.31 -14.70 10.88
C LEU A 88 4.53 -13.27 11.39
N MET A 89 4.18 -12.97 12.64
CA MET A 89 4.35 -11.62 13.21
C MET A 89 5.82 -11.25 13.37
N GLU A 90 6.68 -12.22 13.69
CA GLU A 90 8.13 -12.02 13.73
C GLU A 90 8.68 -11.72 12.33
N ILE A 91 8.25 -12.45 11.29
CA ILE A 91 8.63 -12.17 9.90
C ILE A 91 8.17 -10.78 9.47
N VAL A 92 6.92 -10.40 9.78
CA VAL A 92 6.39 -9.06 9.45
C VAL A 92 7.18 -7.97 10.18
N SER A 93 7.54 -8.18 11.44
CA SER A 93 8.38 -7.25 12.20
C SER A 93 9.77 -7.13 11.58
N ALA A 94 10.44 -8.26 11.34
CA ALA A 94 11.76 -8.30 10.69
C ALA A 94 11.75 -7.70 9.28
N PHE A 95 10.66 -7.87 8.54
CA PHE A 95 10.42 -7.24 7.24
C PHE A 95 10.41 -5.71 7.37
N THR A 96 9.63 -5.16 8.31
CA THR A 96 9.59 -3.71 8.52
C THR A 96 10.97 -3.18 8.90
N GLU A 97 11.66 -3.83 9.84
CA GLU A 97 13.01 -3.42 10.24
C GLU A 97 14.04 -3.49 9.10
N ALA A 98 13.92 -4.45 8.19
CA ALA A 98 14.80 -4.58 7.05
C ALA A 98 14.62 -3.41 6.06
N VAL A 99 13.37 -3.06 5.74
CA VAL A 99 13.05 -1.87 4.93
C VAL A 99 13.59 -0.61 5.60
N ASP A 100 13.41 -0.50 6.91
CA ASP A 100 13.89 0.62 7.73
C ASP A 100 15.40 0.82 7.66
N ARG A 101 16.18 -0.28 7.71
CA ARG A 101 17.64 -0.25 7.58
C ARG A 101 18.08 0.20 6.20
N GLU A 102 17.39 -0.29 5.17
CA GLU A 102 17.68 0.04 3.78
C GLU A 102 17.40 1.54 3.50
N VAL A 103 16.26 2.05 3.97
CA VAL A 103 15.85 3.46 3.82
C VAL A 103 16.82 4.40 4.56
N ARG A 104 17.27 4.03 5.77
CA ARG A 104 18.27 4.81 6.52
C ARG A 104 19.60 4.95 5.78
N THR A 105 19.97 3.95 5.00
CA THR A 105 21.25 3.93 4.26
C THR A 105 21.16 4.71 2.94
N ASN A 106 20.01 4.64 2.25
CA ASN A 106 19.90 5.03 0.83
C ASN A 106 19.01 6.24 0.51
N GLY A 107 18.37 6.89 1.49
CA GLY A 107 17.60 8.12 1.17
C GLY A 107 16.85 8.83 2.29
N GLY A 108 16.91 8.34 3.52
CA GLY A 108 16.23 8.94 4.66
C GLY A 108 14.72 8.65 4.67
N ARG A 109 14.08 8.91 5.82
CA ARG A 109 12.64 8.63 6.03
C ARG A 109 11.76 9.69 5.35
N THR A 110 10.70 9.23 4.68
CA THR A 110 9.67 10.08 4.09
C THR A 110 8.29 9.60 4.55
N ASP A 111 7.31 10.52 4.64
CA ASP A 111 5.94 10.16 5.00
C ASP A 111 5.36 9.09 4.05
N PHE A 112 5.68 9.18 2.76
CA PHE A 112 5.22 8.19 1.78
C PHE A 112 5.89 6.84 1.97
N GLY A 113 7.19 6.81 2.24
CA GLY A 113 7.91 5.56 2.52
C GLY A 113 7.34 4.84 3.74
N GLU A 114 6.98 5.57 4.80
CA GLU A 114 6.30 5.01 5.97
C GLU A 114 4.92 4.43 5.59
N MET A 115 4.13 5.13 4.76
CA MET A 115 2.85 4.60 4.26
C MET A 115 3.01 3.30 3.47
N VAL A 116 4.06 3.21 2.64
CA VAL A 116 4.39 2.01 1.85
C VAL A 116 4.75 0.85 2.74
N GLN A 117 5.65 1.06 3.71
CA GLN A 117 6.12 0.02 4.62
C GLN A 117 4.96 -0.54 5.44
N LEU A 118 4.10 0.34 5.98
CA LEU A 118 2.89 -0.05 6.71
C LEU A 118 1.92 -0.83 5.82
N ALA A 119 1.67 -0.35 4.59
CA ALA A 119 0.79 -1.06 3.65
C ALA A 119 1.34 -2.45 3.31
N ALA A 120 2.65 -2.59 3.09
CA ALA A 120 3.28 -3.87 2.79
C ALA A 120 3.21 -4.85 3.96
N ALA A 121 3.53 -4.39 5.18
CA ALA A 121 3.47 -5.20 6.39
C ALA A 121 2.06 -5.69 6.70
N GLU A 122 1.07 -4.80 6.61
CA GLU A 122 -0.33 -5.15 6.82
C GLU A 122 -0.86 -6.11 5.76
N SER A 123 -0.51 -5.92 4.49
CA SER A 123 -0.94 -6.82 3.43
C SER A 123 -0.30 -8.19 3.55
N LEU A 124 0.99 -8.26 3.89
CA LEU A 124 1.65 -9.53 4.16
C LEU A 124 0.96 -10.27 5.30
N ASN A 125 0.71 -9.58 6.42
CA ASN A 125 0.04 -10.17 7.57
C ASN A 125 -1.41 -10.59 7.27
N ALA A 126 -2.18 -9.72 6.60
CA ALA A 126 -3.58 -9.97 6.31
C ALA A 126 -3.79 -11.11 5.30
N VAL A 127 -2.94 -11.20 4.28
CA VAL A 127 -3.10 -12.21 3.22
C VAL A 127 -2.46 -13.54 3.64
N ALA A 128 -1.26 -13.54 4.21
CA ALA A 128 -0.65 -14.77 4.72
C ALA A 128 -1.44 -15.32 5.92
N GLY A 129 -1.95 -14.46 6.80
CA GLY A 129 -2.72 -14.86 7.97
C GLY A 129 -4.04 -15.56 7.63
N ARG A 130 -4.64 -15.28 6.45
CA ARG A 130 -5.84 -16.00 5.96
C ARG A 130 -5.55 -17.43 5.53
N GLU A 131 -4.32 -17.72 5.16
CA GLU A 131 -3.87 -19.05 4.72
C GLU A 131 -3.38 -19.91 5.91
N LEU A 132 -3.29 -19.33 7.11
CA LEU A 132 -2.93 -20.06 8.32
C LEU A 132 -4.14 -20.86 8.86
N PRO A 133 -3.93 -22.10 9.31
CA PRO A 133 -5.02 -23.01 9.70
C PRO A 133 -5.74 -22.57 10.99
N THR A 134 -5.02 -21.94 11.93
CA THR A 134 -5.53 -21.56 13.25
C THR A 134 -4.81 -20.29 13.76
N LEU A 135 -5.37 -19.63 14.78
CA LEU A 135 -4.71 -18.51 15.46
C LEU A 135 -3.64 -18.96 16.49
N PHE A 136 -3.72 -20.22 16.95
CA PHE A 136 -2.83 -20.79 17.98
C PHE A 136 -2.18 -22.08 17.47
N GLY A 137 -0.98 -22.37 17.96
CA GLY A 137 -0.24 -23.59 17.58
C GLY A 137 0.32 -23.57 16.16
N VAL A 138 0.39 -22.40 15.53
CA VAL A 138 0.98 -22.21 14.19
C VAL A 138 2.47 -22.50 14.25
N THR A 139 2.92 -23.46 13.45
CA THR A 139 4.34 -23.81 13.32
C THR A 139 5.02 -22.96 12.25
N THR A 140 6.35 -22.90 12.27
CA THR A 140 7.11 -22.27 11.19
C THR A 140 6.84 -22.92 9.83
N ASP A 141 6.55 -24.23 9.78
CA ASP A 141 6.19 -24.91 8.54
C ASP A 141 4.82 -24.48 8.01
N ASP A 142 3.85 -24.18 8.88
CA ASP A 142 2.58 -23.58 8.49
C ASP A 142 2.80 -22.19 7.89
N VAL A 143 3.64 -21.36 8.52
CA VAL A 143 4.00 -20.03 8.03
C VAL A 143 4.71 -20.11 6.68
N LYS A 144 5.67 -21.03 6.55
CA LYS A 144 6.37 -21.31 5.28
C LYS A 144 5.37 -21.71 4.19
N ARG A 145 4.46 -22.64 4.48
CA ARG A 145 3.42 -23.08 3.53
C ARG A 145 2.50 -21.95 3.12
N ALA A 146 2.03 -21.15 4.07
CA ALA A 146 1.18 -19.99 3.79
C ALA A 146 1.88 -18.99 2.86
N LEU A 147 3.11 -18.57 3.19
CA LEU A 147 3.88 -17.64 2.37
C LEU A 147 4.24 -18.23 0.99
N ALA A 148 4.60 -19.51 0.93
CA ALA A 148 4.87 -20.22 -0.32
C ALA A 148 3.62 -20.31 -1.22
N GLY A 149 2.43 -20.42 -0.64
CA GLY A 149 1.15 -20.41 -1.36
C GLY A 149 0.86 -19.07 -2.03
N LEU A 150 1.39 -17.97 -1.48
CA LEU A 150 1.24 -16.64 -2.06
C LEU A 150 2.11 -16.41 -3.31
N ALA A 151 3.15 -17.22 -3.53
CA ALA A 151 4.05 -17.14 -4.67
C ALA A 151 3.45 -17.71 -5.98
N THR A 152 2.13 -17.63 -6.16
CA THR A 152 1.42 -18.03 -7.39
C THR A 152 0.83 -16.80 -8.07
N VAL A 153 0.58 -16.85 -9.39
CA VAL A 153 -0.03 -15.74 -10.15
C VAL A 153 -1.28 -15.19 -9.44
N LYS A 154 -2.22 -16.08 -9.11
CA LYS A 154 -3.50 -15.70 -8.48
C LYS A 154 -3.30 -15.08 -7.10
N GLN A 155 -2.51 -15.72 -6.23
CA GLN A 155 -2.37 -15.27 -4.85
C GLN A 155 -1.48 -14.04 -4.72
N PHE A 156 -0.42 -13.93 -5.53
CA PHE A 156 0.38 -12.71 -5.60
C PHE A 156 -0.43 -11.52 -6.11
N GLY A 157 -1.33 -11.76 -7.07
CA GLY A 157 -2.28 -10.76 -7.53
C GLY A 157 -3.20 -10.25 -6.40
N LEU A 158 -3.65 -11.13 -5.52
CA LEU A 158 -4.45 -10.77 -4.34
C LEU A 158 -3.62 -9.97 -3.31
N LEU A 159 -2.40 -10.41 -3.01
CA LEU A 159 -1.47 -9.69 -2.13
C LEU A 159 -1.18 -8.28 -2.64
N SER A 160 -0.85 -8.15 -3.93
CA SER A 160 -0.58 -6.87 -4.56
C SER A 160 -1.82 -5.97 -4.56
N CYS A 161 -3.00 -6.52 -4.86
CA CYS A 161 -4.26 -5.79 -4.80
C CYS A 161 -4.55 -5.25 -3.39
N ASP A 162 -4.30 -6.03 -2.33
CA ASP A 162 -4.45 -5.58 -0.94
C ASP A 162 -3.44 -4.47 -0.59
N PHE A 163 -2.17 -4.66 -0.98
CA PHE A 163 -1.10 -3.68 -0.78
C PHE A 163 -1.45 -2.32 -1.40
N PHE A 164 -1.82 -2.32 -2.68
CA PHE A 164 -2.15 -1.07 -3.38
C PHE A 164 -3.45 -0.43 -2.90
N SER A 165 -4.43 -1.23 -2.46
CA SER A 165 -5.65 -0.72 -1.81
C SER A 165 -5.30 0.08 -0.55
N ARG A 166 -4.52 -0.53 0.35
CA ARG A 166 -4.07 0.08 1.61
C ARG A 166 -3.23 1.33 1.37
N LEU A 167 -2.31 1.25 0.43
CA LEU A 167 -1.40 2.33 0.13
C LEU A 167 -2.14 3.52 -0.52
N THR A 168 -3.09 3.25 -1.41
CA THR A 168 -3.92 4.29 -2.02
C THR A 168 -4.78 5.00 -0.98
N ARG A 169 -5.44 4.25 -0.07
CA ARG A 169 -6.20 4.83 1.05
C ARG A 169 -5.32 5.77 1.88
N ARG A 170 -4.20 5.25 2.41
CA ARG A 170 -3.23 6.05 3.20
C ARG A 170 -2.80 7.33 2.48
N HIS A 171 -2.50 7.23 1.20
CA HIS A 171 -2.04 8.37 0.44
C HIS A 171 -3.11 9.46 0.29
N LEU A 172 -4.38 9.08 0.04
CA LEU A 172 -5.48 10.05 0.01
C LEU A 172 -5.71 10.67 1.40
N ASP A 173 -5.62 9.86 2.45
CA ASP A 173 -5.89 10.27 3.84
C ASP A 173 -4.86 11.22 4.40
N TYR A 174 -3.61 11.05 4.00
CA TYR A 174 -2.53 11.95 4.34
C TYR A 174 -2.90 13.41 4.06
N TYR A 175 -3.68 13.64 3.00
CA TYR A 175 -4.22 14.95 2.66
C TYR A 175 -5.59 15.20 3.29
N LEU A 176 -6.53 14.25 3.16
CA LEU A 176 -7.91 14.42 3.61
C LEU A 176 -8.03 14.67 5.12
N SER A 177 -7.18 14.04 5.93
CA SER A 177 -7.13 14.23 7.39
C SER A 177 -6.88 15.67 7.83
N ARG A 178 -6.32 16.52 6.95
CA ARG A 178 -6.06 17.95 7.22
C ARG A 178 -7.28 18.84 6.99
N GLU A 179 -8.32 18.30 6.36
CA GLU A 179 -9.47 19.05 5.91
C GLU A 179 -10.79 18.50 6.42
N LEU A 180 -11.03 17.18 6.32
CA LEU A 180 -12.28 16.56 6.71
C LEU A 180 -12.77 16.94 8.13
N PRO A 181 -11.91 17.06 9.16
CA PRO A 181 -12.36 17.45 10.49
C PRO A 181 -13.02 18.84 10.56
N LYS A 182 -12.68 19.77 9.65
CA LYS A 182 -13.29 21.12 9.58
C LYS A 182 -14.72 21.11 9.05
N HIS A 183 -15.13 19.98 8.50
CA HIS A 183 -16.41 19.72 7.86
C HIS A 183 -17.35 18.87 8.72
N VAL A 184 -16.98 18.64 9.99
CA VAL A 184 -17.82 17.95 10.98
C VAL A 184 -18.44 18.97 11.95
N GLY A 185 -19.76 18.91 12.13
CA GLY A 185 -20.50 19.75 13.08
C GLY A 185 -21.82 20.28 12.53
N ILE A 186 -22.54 21.02 13.37
CA ILE A 186 -23.84 21.61 13.01
C ILE A 186 -23.68 22.51 11.78
N ASN A 187 -24.54 22.33 10.78
CA ASN A 187 -24.52 23.07 9.50
C ASN A 187 -23.23 22.87 8.68
N LYS A 188 -22.54 21.74 8.85
CA LYS A 188 -21.38 21.34 8.02
C LYS A 188 -21.73 20.16 7.11
N ARG A 189 -20.77 19.73 6.28
CA ARG A 189 -20.93 18.57 5.36
C ARG A 189 -21.35 17.30 6.10
N PHE A 190 -20.73 17.05 7.25
CA PHE A 190 -21.02 15.94 8.14
C PHE A 190 -21.64 16.50 9.41
N GLN A 191 -22.93 16.30 9.62
CA GLN A 191 -23.63 16.79 10.81
C GLN A 191 -23.15 16.08 12.07
N THR A 192 -22.66 14.85 11.93
CA THR A 192 -22.21 14.01 13.03
C THR A 192 -20.89 13.29 12.70
N VAL A 193 -20.20 12.83 13.75
CA VAL A 193 -19.04 11.93 13.62
C VAL A 193 -19.42 10.62 12.92
N ARG A 194 -20.69 10.19 13.02
CA ARG A 194 -21.18 8.98 12.34
C ARG A 194 -21.14 9.14 10.83
N GLU A 195 -21.66 10.24 10.30
CA GLU A 195 -21.65 10.53 8.86
C GLU A 195 -20.22 10.65 8.31
N HIS A 196 -19.32 11.25 9.08
CA HIS A 196 -17.90 11.28 8.74
C HIS A 196 -17.30 9.87 8.66
N ASN A 197 -17.60 9.00 9.63
CA ASN A 197 -17.13 7.61 9.62
C ASN A 197 -17.75 6.78 8.47
N GLU A 198 -18.98 7.07 8.05
CA GLU A 198 -19.60 6.45 6.89
C GLU A 198 -18.90 6.85 5.58
N PHE A 199 -18.56 8.13 5.44
CA PHE A 199 -17.72 8.62 4.34
C PHE A 199 -16.34 7.93 4.33
N ASP A 200 -15.70 7.79 5.49
CA ASP A 200 -14.42 7.10 5.60
C ASP A 200 -14.48 5.64 5.12
N LYS A 201 -15.53 4.90 5.51
CA LYS A 201 -15.77 3.51 5.06
C LYS A 201 -16.05 3.41 3.56
N ALA A 202 -16.80 4.36 3.02
CA ALA A 202 -17.06 4.44 1.59
C ALA A 202 -15.77 4.74 0.81
N SER A 203 -14.90 5.62 1.32
CA SER A 203 -13.56 5.90 0.77
C SER A 203 -12.66 4.66 0.76
N GLU A 204 -12.63 3.90 1.86
CA GLU A 204 -11.90 2.63 1.92
C GLU A 204 -12.41 1.63 0.87
N THR A 205 -13.73 1.48 0.76
CA THR A 205 -14.35 0.58 -0.24
C THR A 205 -14.00 1.01 -1.66
N HIS A 206 -14.08 2.31 -1.97
CA HIS A 206 -13.72 2.83 -3.27
C HIS A 206 -12.25 2.57 -3.63
N CYS A 207 -11.32 2.76 -2.69
CA CYS A 207 -9.91 2.45 -2.89
C CYS A 207 -9.69 0.95 -3.16
N ARG A 208 -10.38 0.08 -2.40
CA ARG A 208 -10.29 -1.38 -2.56
C ARG A 208 -10.79 -1.86 -3.91
N GLU A 209 -11.87 -1.30 -4.40
CA GLU A 209 -12.40 -1.64 -5.71
C GLU A 209 -11.53 -1.10 -6.85
N THR A 210 -11.04 0.13 -6.72
CA THR A 210 -10.12 0.75 -7.69
C THR A 210 -8.84 -0.08 -7.82
N ALA A 211 -8.26 -0.54 -6.70
CA ALA A 211 -7.06 -1.35 -6.70
C ALA A 211 -7.24 -2.71 -7.41
N ARG A 212 -8.46 -3.18 -7.68
CA ARG A 212 -8.68 -4.43 -8.43
C ARG A 212 -8.09 -4.38 -9.84
N ILE A 213 -7.95 -3.19 -10.43
CA ILE A 213 -7.32 -3.01 -11.75
C ILE A 213 -5.88 -3.55 -11.78
N VAL A 214 -5.23 -3.70 -10.61
CA VAL A 214 -3.87 -4.21 -10.53
C VAL A 214 -3.74 -5.70 -10.36
N ARG A 215 -4.82 -6.40 -10.02
CA ARG A 215 -4.75 -7.79 -9.56
C ARG A 215 -4.13 -8.74 -10.59
N GLU A 216 -4.70 -8.77 -11.79
CA GLU A 216 -4.32 -9.73 -12.83
C GLU A 216 -2.88 -9.48 -13.31
N PHE A 217 -2.58 -8.24 -13.72
CA PHE A 217 -1.25 -7.90 -14.21
C PHE A 217 -0.16 -8.04 -13.13
N SER A 218 -0.49 -7.88 -11.85
CA SER A 218 0.48 -8.09 -10.76
C SER A 218 0.93 -9.55 -10.70
N GLY A 219 -0.02 -10.48 -10.81
CA GLY A 219 0.27 -11.91 -10.81
C GLY A 219 1.12 -12.33 -12.01
N GLU A 220 0.75 -11.86 -13.20
CA GLU A 220 1.48 -12.13 -14.44
C GLU A 220 2.90 -11.56 -14.39
N TRP A 221 3.04 -10.31 -13.94
CA TRP A 221 4.33 -9.65 -13.78
C TRP A 221 5.25 -10.44 -12.84
N PHE A 222 4.73 -10.88 -11.69
CA PHE A 222 5.51 -11.66 -10.72
C PHE A 222 5.99 -12.98 -11.30
N SER A 223 5.09 -13.72 -11.96
CA SER A 223 5.44 -15.00 -12.58
C SER A 223 6.48 -14.82 -13.69
N LYS A 224 6.27 -13.84 -14.56
CA LYS A 224 7.18 -13.52 -15.66
C LYS A 224 8.58 -13.20 -15.15
N HIS A 225 8.71 -12.28 -14.20
CA HIS A 225 10.03 -11.85 -13.73
C HIS A 225 10.70 -12.84 -12.79
N THR A 226 9.94 -13.70 -12.12
CA THR A 226 10.54 -14.84 -11.40
C THR A 226 11.23 -15.79 -12.37
N TYR A 227 10.65 -16.03 -13.55
CA TYR A 227 11.25 -16.84 -14.60
C TYR A 227 12.37 -16.10 -15.37
N GLU A 228 12.18 -14.82 -15.68
CA GLU A 228 13.09 -14.00 -16.47
C GLU A 228 14.13 -13.26 -15.60
N GLY A 229 15.11 -14.01 -15.09
CA GLY A 229 16.30 -13.45 -14.44
C GLY A 229 16.04 -12.84 -13.05
N GLY A 230 14.94 -13.23 -12.41
CA GLY A 230 14.58 -12.80 -11.06
C GLY A 230 14.00 -11.38 -10.97
N ILE A 231 13.45 -11.07 -9.80
CA ILE A 231 12.95 -9.74 -9.48
C ILE A 231 14.10 -8.96 -8.83
N THR A 232 14.38 -7.75 -9.31
CA THR A 232 15.37 -6.83 -8.70
C THR A 232 14.66 -5.62 -8.10
N PRO A 233 15.33 -4.84 -7.23
CA PRO A 233 14.77 -3.58 -6.70
C PRO A 233 14.32 -2.60 -7.81
N GLU A 234 15.03 -2.54 -8.93
CA GLU A 234 14.70 -1.68 -10.08
C GLU A 234 13.44 -2.16 -10.79
N LYS A 235 13.31 -3.48 -11.01
CA LYS A 235 12.10 -4.08 -11.57
C LYS A 235 10.90 -3.82 -10.65
N ALA A 236 11.07 -3.99 -9.35
CA ALA A 236 10.04 -3.71 -8.35
C ALA A 236 9.62 -2.22 -8.37
N ARG A 237 10.58 -1.29 -8.44
CA ARG A 237 10.30 0.14 -8.58
C ARG A 237 9.47 0.46 -9.83
N GLY A 238 9.91 -0.05 -10.98
CA GLY A 238 9.23 0.16 -12.26
C GLY A 238 7.81 -0.38 -12.23
N PHE A 239 7.61 -1.55 -11.63
CA PHE A 239 6.30 -2.13 -11.43
C PHE A 239 5.38 -1.27 -10.56
N VAL A 240 5.85 -0.82 -9.40
CA VAL A 240 5.05 0.02 -8.50
C VAL A 240 4.65 1.32 -9.20
N HIS A 241 5.55 1.94 -9.96
CA HIS A 241 5.23 3.13 -10.75
C HIS A 241 4.08 2.88 -11.74
N VAL A 242 4.15 1.79 -12.51
CA VAL A 242 3.10 1.43 -13.48
C VAL A 242 1.78 1.10 -12.77
N ALA A 243 1.83 0.40 -11.64
CA ALA A 243 0.65 0.04 -10.86
C ALA A 243 -0.09 1.28 -10.34
N PHE A 244 0.65 2.24 -9.80
CA PHE A 244 0.07 3.51 -9.36
C PHE A 244 -0.52 4.32 -10.50
N ASP A 245 0.15 4.39 -11.65
CA ASP A 245 -0.40 5.11 -12.79
C ASP A 245 -1.71 4.49 -13.28
N LYS A 246 -1.82 3.15 -13.27
CA LYS A 246 -3.07 2.44 -13.54
C LYS A 246 -4.17 2.78 -12.53
N ILE A 247 -3.87 2.74 -11.23
CA ILE A 247 -4.83 3.09 -10.17
C ILE A 247 -5.32 4.52 -10.31
N ARG A 248 -4.42 5.46 -10.58
CA ARG A 248 -4.75 6.87 -10.78
C ARG A 248 -5.68 7.08 -11.98
N ARG A 249 -5.39 6.41 -13.10
CA ARG A 249 -6.28 6.43 -14.27
C ARG A 249 -7.64 5.83 -13.92
N GLU A 250 -7.67 4.75 -13.16
CA GLU A 250 -8.90 4.10 -12.70
C GLU A 250 -9.74 5.01 -11.78
N LEU A 251 -9.13 5.75 -10.84
CA LEU A 251 -9.82 6.76 -10.03
C LEU A 251 -10.46 7.87 -10.89
N ARG A 252 -9.84 8.20 -12.03
CA ARG A 252 -10.40 9.18 -12.98
C ARG A 252 -11.53 8.58 -13.82
N ILE A 253 -11.42 7.32 -14.24
CA ILE A 253 -12.45 6.64 -15.03
C ILE A 253 -13.70 6.41 -14.17
N ARG A 254 -13.54 5.91 -12.95
CA ARG A 254 -14.64 5.63 -12.01
C ARG A 254 -15.44 6.87 -11.62
N ARG A 255 -14.83 8.06 -11.68
CA ARG A 255 -15.53 9.34 -11.53
C ARG A 255 -16.49 9.60 -12.71
N ASN A 256 -16.10 9.21 -13.92
CA ASN A 256 -16.87 9.49 -15.15
C ASN A 256 -17.91 8.39 -15.49
N ALA A 257 -17.96 7.29 -14.73
CA ALA A 257 -18.76 6.11 -15.07
C ALA A 257 -20.28 6.26 -14.82
N ASP A 258 -20.70 7.29 -14.08
CA ASP A 258 -22.12 7.60 -13.80
C ASP A 258 -22.46 9.09 -14.12
N GLY A 259 -21.81 9.65 -15.14
CA GLY A 259 -22.08 11.01 -15.63
C GLY A 259 -23.05 11.04 -16.81
#